data_AF-A0AAU3TK08-F1
#
_entry.id   AF-A0AAU3TK08-F1
#
_cell.length_a   1.000
_cell.length_b   1.000
_cell.length_c   1.000
_cell.angle_alpha   90.00
_cell.angle_beta   90.00
_cell.angle_gamma   90.00
#
_symmetry.space_group_name_H-M   'P 1'
#
loop_
_entity.id
_entity.type
_entity.pdbx_description
1 polymer ?
#
loop_
_entity_poly.entity_id
_entity_poly.type
_entity_poly.pdbx_seq_one_letter_code
_entity_poly.pdbx_strand_id
1 'polypeptide(L)'
;MTSACPGNDQGRIPTPAPRLVVHPPDHRGWRRVRYDGQSLGTAYRISDIAVFLAATGMECAEDFDLTDPTHVDWRGGGPDCWAPPAP
;
A
#
# COMPACT_ATOMS: atom_id res chain seq x y z
N MET A 1 -17.21 38.82 -26.44
CA MET A 1 -16.47 38.61 -25.19
C MET A 1 -17.46 38.21 -24.11
N THR A 2 -17.56 36.92 -23.80
CA THR A 2 -17.73 36.41 -22.43
C THR A 2 -17.58 34.91 -22.49
N SER A 3 -16.59 34.46 -21.74
CA SER A 3 -16.08 33.10 -21.63
C SER A 3 -17.14 32.17 -21.02
N ALA A 4 -17.40 31.05 -21.67
CA ALA A 4 -18.08 29.91 -21.08
C ALA A 4 -17.17 28.70 -21.27
N CYS A 5 -16.27 28.49 -20.30
CA CYS A 5 -15.62 27.20 -20.08
C CYS A 5 -15.63 26.95 -18.57
N PRO A 6 -16.49 26.08 -18.03
CA PRO A 6 -16.29 25.56 -16.68
C PRO A 6 -15.05 24.67 -16.71
N GLY A 7 -13.91 25.24 -16.31
CA GLY A 7 -12.75 24.47 -15.91
C GLY A 7 -13.07 23.83 -14.56
N ASN A 8 -13.29 22.52 -14.56
CA ASN A 8 -12.72 21.60 -13.59
C ASN A 8 -12.96 20.19 -14.10
N ASP A 9 -12.09 19.80 -15.03
CA ASP A 9 -11.76 18.41 -15.33
C ASP A 9 -11.26 17.76 -14.02
N GLN A 10 -12.19 17.28 -13.20
CA GLN A 10 -11.88 16.30 -12.16
C GLN A 10 -11.92 14.91 -12.78
N GLY A 11 -11.26 14.75 -13.93
CA GLY A 11 -11.02 13.50 -14.62
C GLY A 11 -9.85 12.72 -14.05
N ARG A 12 -9.57 12.82 -12.74
CA ARG A 12 -8.84 11.73 -12.08
C ARG A 12 -9.83 10.59 -11.95
N ILE A 13 -9.95 9.80 -13.00
CA ILE A 13 -10.30 8.40 -12.88
C ILE A 13 -9.30 7.87 -11.83
N PRO A 14 -9.69 7.49 -10.60
CA PRO A 14 -8.78 6.75 -9.78
C PRO A 14 -8.51 5.47 -10.56
N THR A 15 -7.30 5.34 -11.13
CA THR A 15 -6.79 4.02 -11.48
C THR A 15 -7.06 3.15 -10.26
N PRO A 16 -7.61 1.93 -10.40
CA PRO A 16 -7.75 1.05 -9.26
C PRO A 16 -6.34 0.85 -8.72
N ALA A 17 -6.01 1.58 -7.66
CA ALA A 17 -4.73 1.45 -7.03
C ALA A 17 -4.69 0.01 -6.49
N PRO A 18 -3.57 -0.71 -6.61
CA PRO A 18 -3.40 -1.97 -5.90
C PRO A 18 -3.86 -1.79 -4.45
N ARG A 19 -4.74 -2.70 -3.98
CA ARG A 19 -5.42 -2.54 -2.69
C ARG A 19 -4.41 -2.32 -1.58
N LEU A 20 -3.31 -3.07 -1.59
CA LEU A 20 -2.18 -2.92 -0.69
C LEU A 20 -0.88 -2.77 -1.49
N VAL A 21 -0.06 -1.78 -1.14
CA VAL A 21 1.29 -1.58 -1.69
C VAL A 21 2.30 -1.64 -0.55
N VAL A 22 3.27 -2.52 -0.67
CA VAL A 22 4.37 -2.64 0.28
C VAL A 22 5.67 -2.22 -0.40
N HIS A 23 6.26 -1.13 0.08
CA HIS A 23 7.51 -0.58 -0.43
C HIS A 23 8.71 -1.45 -0.05
N PRO A 24 9.85 -1.30 -0.76
CA PRO A 24 11.07 -2.01 -0.44
C PRO A 24 11.53 -1.73 1.00
N PRO A 25 12.26 -2.67 1.62
CA PRO A 25 12.84 -2.43 2.92
C PRO A 25 13.82 -1.24 2.87
N ASP A 26 13.66 -0.30 3.79
CA ASP A 26 14.60 0.79 4.04
C ASP A 26 15.93 0.24 4.63
N HIS A 27 16.94 1.09 4.85
CA HIS A 27 18.25 0.75 5.44
C HIS A 27 18.22 -0.03 6.77
N ARG A 28 17.05 -0.13 7.41
CA ARG A 28 16.79 -0.80 8.69
C ARG A 28 15.99 -2.10 8.53
N GLY A 29 15.63 -2.48 7.29
CA GLY A 29 14.75 -3.62 7.00
C GLY A 29 13.24 -3.30 7.09
N TRP A 30 12.86 -2.05 7.34
CA TRP A 30 11.46 -1.67 7.55
C TRP A 30 10.76 -1.32 6.24
N ARG A 31 9.47 -1.62 6.14
CA ARG A 31 8.73 -1.48 4.89
C ARG A 31 7.58 -0.50 5.03
N ARG A 32 7.46 0.43 4.08
CA ARG A 32 6.35 1.39 4.06
C ARG A 32 5.11 0.73 3.46
N VAL A 33 3.97 0.88 4.10
CA VAL A 33 2.71 0.23 3.72
C VAL A 33 1.68 1.28 3.33
N ARG A 34 1.01 1.06 2.20
CA ARG A 34 -0.08 1.91 1.72
C ARG A 34 -1.26 1.04 1.34
N TYR A 35 -2.47 1.48 1.67
CA TYR A 35 -3.71 0.80 1.31
C TYR A 35 -4.65 1.79 0.64
N ASP A 36 -5.21 1.42 -0.52
CA ASP A 36 -6.12 2.25 -1.31
C ASP A 36 -5.56 3.67 -1.59
N GLY A 37 -4.24 3.76 -1.82
CA GLY A 37 -3.54 5.04 -2.01
C GLY A 37 -3.25 5.83 -0.72
N GLN A 38 -3.83 5.47 0.42
CA GLN A 38 -3.55 6.05 1.73
C GLN A 38 -2.30 5.43 2.37
N SER A 39 -1.45 6.26 2.97
CA SER A 39 -0.29 5.79 3.75
C SER A 39 -0.77 5.27 5.11
N LEU A 40 -0.59 3.97 5.38
CA LEU A 40 -0.95 3.38 6.68
C LEU A 40 0.18 3.50 7.71
N GLY A 41 1.43 3.37 7.26
CA GLY A 41 2.58 3.49 8.15
C GLY A 41 3.81 2.73 7.67
N THR A 42 4.69 2.42 8.63
CA THR A 42 5.90 1.62 8.41
C THR A 42 5.78 0.32 9.20
N ALA A 43 5.74 -0.81 8.50
CA ALA A 43 5.72 -2.15 9.05
C ALA A 43 7.15 -2.59 9.39
N TYR A 44 7.32 -3.16 10.58
CA TYR A 44 8.58 -3.73 11.04
C TYR A 44 8.62 -5.24 10.80
N ARG A 45 7.45 -5.89 10.74
CA ARG A 45 7.24 -7.30 10.43
C ARG A 45 5.97 -7.47 9.58
N ILE A 46 5.79 -8.66 9.01
CA ILE A 46 4.61 -8.99 8.20
C ILE A 46 3.29 -8.85 8.97
N SER A 47 3.25 -9.21 10.25
CA SER A 47 2.07 -9.08 11.10
C SER A 47 1.62 -7.62 11.31
N ASP A 48 2.52 -6.63 11.20
CA ASP A 48 2.15 -5.21 11.32
C ASP A 48 1.22 -4.78 10.17
N ILE A 49 1.28 -5.44 9.01
CA ILE A 49 0.40 -5.16 7.88
C ILE A 49 -1.06 -5.45 8.24
N ALA A 50 -1.33 -6.58 8.89
CA ALA A 50 -2.68 -6.94 9.35
C ALA A 50 -3.20 -5.93 10.39
N VAL A 51 -2.35 -5.47 11.31
CA VAL A 51 -2.71 -4.41 12.28
C VAL A 51 -3.09 -3.12 11.56
N PHE A 52 -2.34 -2.72 10.54
CA PHE A 52 -2.66 -1.54 9.75
C PHE A 52 -3.97 -1.68 8.98
N LEU A 53 -4.22 -2.85 8.36
CA LEU A 53 -5.48 -3.13 7.69
C LEU A 53 -6.65 -3.12 8.67
N ALA A 54 -6.52 -3.73 9.85
CA ALA A 54 -7.53 -3.70 10.90
C ALA A 54 -7.84 -2.26 11.35
N ALA A 55 -6.82 -1.40 11.44
CA ALA A 55 -6.99 0.01 11.77
C ALA A 55 -7.75 0.81 10.68
N THR A 56 -7.86 0.29 9.45
CA THR A 56 -8.72 0.87 8.40
C THR A 56 -10.19 0.45 8.50
N GLY A 57 -10.54 -0.43 9.46
CA GLY A 57 -11.89 -0.99 9.60
C GLY A 57 -12.11 -2.32 8.88
N MET A 58 -11.03 -3.00 8.47
CA MET A 58 -11.13 -4.34 7.86
C MET A 58 -11.34 -5.41 8.94
N GLU A 59 -12.50 -6.05 8.94
CA GLU A 59 -12.87 -7.06 9.97
C GLU A 59 -12.03 -8.35 9.88
N CYS A 60 -11.58 -8.73 8.68
CA CYS A 60 -10.77 -9.94 8.44
C CYS A 60 -9.34 -9.59 7.98
N ALA A 61 -8.72 -8.61 8.64
CA ALA A 61 -7.40 -8.13 8.26
C ALA A 61 -6.28 -9.19 8.35
N GLU A 62 -6.41 -10.16 9.26
CA GLU A 62 -5.44 -11.25 9.44
C GLU A 62 -5.57 -12.34 8.36
N ASP A 63 -6.76 -12.49 7.77
CA ASP A 63 -7.06 -13.41 6.66
C ASP A 63 -6.73 -12.80 5.28
N PHE A 64 -6.24 -11.56 5.26
CA PHE A 64 -5.92 -10.87 4.01
C PHE A 64 -4.74 -11.56 3.31
N ASP A 65 -4.96 -12.01 2.07
CA ASP A 65 -3.94 -12.75 1.33
C ASP A 65 -2.79 -11.83 0.89
N LEU A 66 -1.67 -11.92 1.61
CA LEU A 66 -0.47 -11.15 1.34
C LEU A 66 0.39 -11.73 0.22
N THR A 67 0.07 -12.93 -0.26
CA THR A 67 0.83 -13.63 -1.30
C THR A 67 0.25 -13.38 -2.69
N ASP A 68 -1.03 -13.03 -2.75
CA ASP A 68 -1.75 -12.77 -3.98
C ASP A 68 -1.35 -11.42 -4.61
N PRO A 69 -0.76 -11.44 -5.82
CA PRO A 69 -0.29 -10.23 -6.48
C PRO A 69 -1.43 -9.33 -6.99
N THR A 70 -2.69 -9.79 -6.97
CA THR A 70 -3.85 -8.96 -7.32
C THR A 70 -4.32 -8.11 -6.14
N HIS A 71 -4.03 -8.57 -4.91
CA HIS A 71 -4.30 -7.83 -3.67
C HIS A 71 -3.10 -7.00 -3.21
N VAL A 72 -1.87 -7.51 -3.38
CA VAL A 72 -0.65 -6.90 -2.86
C VAL A 72 0.40 -6.65 -3.92
N ASP A 73 0.82 -5.39 -4.04
CA ASP A 73 1.96 -4.96 -4.84
C ASP A 73 3.21 -4.86 -3.96
N TRP A 74 4.09 -5.87 -4.04
CA TRP A 74 5.37 -5.91 -3.33
C TRP A 74 6.47 -5.25 -4.18
N ARG A 75 6.95 -4.08 -3.74
CA ARG A 75 8.06 -3.37 -4.39
C ARG A 75 9.38 -3.80 -3.75
N GLY A 76 10.29 -4.41 -4.52
CA GLY A 76 11.67 -4.72 -4.11
C GLY A 76 11.90 -6.08 -3.43
N GLY A 77 10.85 -6.79 -3.02
CA GLY A 77 10.94 -8.16 -2.52
C GLY A 77 9.63 -8.59 -1.87
N GLY A 78 9.24 -9.85 -2.08
CA GLY A 78 7.97 -10.41 -1.60
C GLY A 78 7.88 -10.56 -0.06
N PRO A 79 6.84 -11.25 0.43
CA PRO A 79 6.52 -11.36 1.85
C PRO A 79 7.59 -12.07 2.70
N ASP A 80 8.55 -12.76 2.08
CA ASP A 80 9.64 -13.45 2.79
C ASP A 80 10.85 -12.52 3.07
N CYS A 81 10.96 -11.41 2.35
CA CYS A 81 12.19 -10.60 2.32
C CYS A 81 12.15 -9.40 3.31
N TRP A 82 12.13 -9.65 4.61
CA TRP A 82 12.07 -8.58 5.64
C TRP A 82 13.42 -8.15 6.20
N ALA A 83 14.48 -8.91 5.93
CA ALA A 83 15.82 -8.57 6.39
C ALA A 83 16.40 -7.38 5.58
N PRO A 84 17.15 -6.47 6.20
CA PRO A 84 18.06 -5.61 5.43
C PRO A 84 19.01 -6.50 4.63
N PRO A 85 19.44 -6.11 3.42
CA PRO A 85 20.48 -6.84 2.70
C PRO A 85 21.69 -6.99 3.64
N ALA A 86 22.21 -8.22 3.74
CA ALA A 86 23.41 -8.49 4.53
C ALA A 86 24.53 -7.52 4.09
N PRO A 87 25.32 -6.97 5.02
CA PRO A 87 26.39 -6.01 4.71
C PRO A 87 27.44 -6.58 3.75
#